data_AF-A0A979GNY0-F1
#
_entry.id   AF-A0A979GNY0-F1
#
_cell.length_a   1.000
_cell.length_b   1.000
_cell.length_c   1.000
_cell.angle_alpha   90.00
_cell.angle_beta   90.00
_cell.angle_gamma   90.00
#
_symmetry.space_group_name_H-M   'P 1'
#
loop_
_entity.id
_entity.type
_entity.pdbx_description
1 polymer ?
#
loop_
_entity_poly.entity_id
_entity_poly.type
_entity_poly.pdbx_seq_one_letter_code
_entity_poly.pdbx_strand_id
1 'polypeptide(L)'
;MMSDVLLYFSNHMWALFPGYAFTILLLMVLSPIFTFIHLHKKNLLVSANITAAAVACFLLFLWLLELLIAYHYEDDAGHGFFLFRLRALSIPILLLVINILLSLSPGRRYSIIWTITMVILCNLSFYIENIWLFITSFLPDYLHTNWSTKPLPCYQYGLWYASYTFAFIVLTLLLTGIRHKYRKH
;
A
#
# COMPACT_ATOMS: atom_id res chain seq x y z
N MET A 1 -2.43 -4.52 22.76
CA MET A 1 -1.21 -3.68 22.71
C MET A 1 -0.30 -4.04 21.53
N MET A 2 0.19 -5.28 21.36
CA MET A 2 0.98 -5.69 20.18
C MET A 2 0.15 -5.72 18.88
N SER A 3 -1.10 -6.17 18.96
CA SER A 3 -2.08 -6.17 17.84
C SER A 3 -2.42 -4.76 17.34
N ASP A 4 -2.54 -3.80 18.26
CA ASP A 4 -2.90 -2.41 17.94
C ASP A 4 -1.79 -1.67 17.18
N VAL A 5 -0.54 -1.98 17.53
CA VAL A 5 0.65 -1.45 16.85
C VAL A 5 0.77 -2.01 15.43
N LEU A 6 0.55 -3.32 15.25
CA LEU A 6 0.57 -3.96 13.92
C LEU A 6 -0.51 -3.40 13.00
N LEU A 7 -1.72 -3.24 13.53
CA LEU A 7 -2.85 -2.66 12.80
C LEU A 7 -2.59 -1.20 12.41
N TYR A 8 -1.98 -0.41 13.31
CA TYR A 8 -1.55 0.95 13.00
C TYR A 8 -0.55 0.98 11.84
N PHE A 9 0.50 0.15 11.88
CA PHE A 9 1.50 0.07 10.81
C PHE A 9 0.89 -0.41 9.50
N SER A 10 0.04 -1.44 9.52
CA SER A 10 -0.66 -1.96 8.34
C SER A 10 -1.46 -0.86 7.64
N ASN A 11 -2.26 -0.08 8.39
CA ASN A 11 -3.05 1.00 7.83
C ASN A 11 -2.20 2.10 7.16
N HIS A 12 -1.05 2.47 7.76
CA HIS A 12 -0.16 3.48 7.17
C HIS A 12 0.55 2.95 5.91
N MET A 13 0.88 1.65 5.89
CA MET A 13 1.48 1.01 4.71
C MET A 13 0.48 0.89 3.56
N TRP A 14 -0.77 0.55 3.86
CA TRP A 14 -1.87 0.56 2.88
C TRP A 14 -2.09 1.95 2.26
N ALA A 15 -2.00 3.01 3.06
CA ALA A 15 -2.17 4.39 2.60
C ALA A 15 -1.06 4.88 1.63
N LEU A 16 0.05 4.15 1.50
CA LEU A 16 1.08 4.44 0.50
C LEU A 16 0.66 4.07 -0.94
N PHE A 17 -0.32 3.17 -1.15
CA PHE A 17 -0.75 2.80 -2.51
C PHE A 17 -1.55 3.88 -3.26
N PRO A 18 -2.41 4.67 -2.59
CA PRO A 18 -2.90 5.92 -3.16
C PRO A 18 -1.76 6.87 -3.52
N GLY A 19 -0.76 7.03 -2.65
CA GLY A 19 0.43 7.84 -2.92
C GLY A 19 1.21 7.38 -4.16
N TYR A 20 1.33 6.06 -4.34
CA TYR A 20 1.88 5.46 -5.56
C TYR A 20 1.07 5.84 -6.81
N ALA A 21 -0.26 5.75 -6.76
CA ALA A 21 -1.12 6.13 -7.88
C ALA A 21 -0.94 7.60 -8.29
N PHE A 22 -0.96 8.50 -7.31
CA PHE A 22 -0.76 9.92 -7.55
C PHE A 22 0.65 10.21 -8.08
N THR A 23 1.66 9.50 -7.58
CA THR A 23 3.04 9.63 -8.09
C THR A 23 3.14 9.23 -9.56
N ILE A 24 2.53 8.11 -9.96
CA ILE A 24 2.51 7.66 -11.35
C ILE A 24 1.74 8.64 -12.24
N LEU A 25 0.58 9.12 -11.79
CA LEU A 25 -0.21 10.12 -12.52
C LEU A 25 0.57 11.42 -12.72
N LEU A 26 1.23 11.90 -11.66
CA LEU A 26 2.07 13.09 -11.70
C LEU A 26 3.26 12.91 -12.65
N LEU A 27 3.92 11.74 -12.64
CA LEU A 27 4.96 11.41 -13.62
C LEU A 27 4.44 11.40 -15.05
N MET A 28 3.21 10.93 -15.29
CA MET A 28 2.61 10.95 -16.62
C MET A 28 2.31 12.38 -17.10
N VAL A 29 1.65 13.19 -16.25
CA VAL A 29 1.25 14.57 -16.56
C VAL A 29 2.44 15.51 -16.68
N LEU A 30 3.45 15.37 -15.83
CA LEU A 30 4.64 16.24 -15.84
C LEU A 30 5.68 15.84 -16.87
N SER A 31 5.67 14.58 -17.36
CA SER A 31 6.64 14.13 -18.36
C SER A 31 6.66 14.90 -19.69
N PRO A 32 5.54 15.40 -20.25
CA PRO A 32 5.60 16.28 -21.43
C PRO A 32 6.05 17.72 -21.11
N ILE A 33 5.91 18.16 -19.85
CA ILE A 33 6.18 19.54 -19.44
C ILE A 33 7.65 19.72 -19.07
N PHE A 34 8.24 18.75 -18.37
CA PHE A 34 9.59 18.85 -17.82
C PHE A 34 10.56 17.88 -18.51
N THR A 35 11.55 18.43 -19.24
CA THR A 35 12.56 17.67 -19.98
C THR A 35 13.32 16.67 -19.09
N PHE A 36 13.65 17.06 -17.85
CA PHE A 36 14.33 16.17 -16.90
C PHE A 36 13.49 14.92 -16.57
N ILE A 37 12.20 15.11 -16.29
CA ILE A 37 11.26 14.03 -15.99
C ILE A 37 11.07 13.16 -17.23
N HIS A 38 10.98 13.77 -18.42
CA HIS A 38 10.89 13.05 -19.68
C HIS A 38 12.05 12.07 -19.88
N LEU A 39 13.29 12.56 -19.73
CA LEU A 39 14.53 11.79 -19.88
C LEU A 39 14.63 10.64 -18.87
N HIS A 40 14.19 10.87 -17.63
CA HIS A 40 14.33 9.89 -16.54
C HIS A 40 13.07 9.07 -16.27
N LYS A 41 11.99 9.28 -17.03
CA LYS A 41 10.66 8.68 -16.82
C LYS A 41 10.73 7.18 -16.62
N LYS A 42 11.46 6.46 -17.48
CA LYS A 42 11.60 5.00 -17.39
C LYS A 42 12.27 4.56 -16.08
N ASN A 43 13.29 5.27 -15.63
CA ASN A 43 13.98 4.94 -14.38
C ASN A 43 13.11 5.25 -13.16
N LEU A 44 12.40 6.39 -13.19
CA LEU A 44 11.47 6.80 -12.13
C LEU A 44 10.30 5.82 -12.00
N LEU A 45 9.69 5.39 -13.12
CA LEU A 45 8.63 4.38 -13.14
C LEU A 45 9.12 3.05 -12.53
N VAL A 46 10.30 2.59 -12.94
CA VAL A 46 10.84 1.33 -12.39
C VAL A 46 11.12 1.45 -10.89
N SER A 47 11.67 2.56 -10.43
CA SER A 47 11.91 2.78 -9.00
C SER A 47 10.59 2.87 -8.22
N ALA A 48 9.56 3.52 -8.77
CA ALA A 48 8.23 3.57 -8.16
C ALA A 48 7.62 2.17 -8.04
N ASN A 49 7.73 1.36 -9.10
CA ASN A 49 7.26 -0.04 -9.11
C ASN A 49 8.00 -0.90 -8.06
N ILE A 50 9.32 -0.73 -7.92
CA ILE A 50 10.11 -1.42 -6.89
C ILE A 50 9.70 -0.97 -5.49
N THR A 51 9.46 0.34 -5.29
CA THR A 51 9.01 0.89 -4.01
C THR A 51 7.67 0.29 -3.62
N ALA A 52 6.70 0.29 -4.54
CA ALA A 52 5.38 -0.31 -4.33
C ALA A 52 5.48 -1.81 -4.02
N ALA A 53 6.36 -2.55 -4.72
CA ALA A 53 6.61 -3.95 -4.45
C ALA A 53 7.20 -4.20 -3.06
N ALA A 54 8.12 -3.34 -2.60
CA ALA A 54 8.72 -3.45 -1.27
C ALA A 54 7.68 -3.18 -0.16
N VAL A 55 6.86 -2.14 -0.30
CA VAL A 55 5.72 -1.87 0.61
C VAL A 55 4.78 -3.07 0.65
N ALA A 56 4.50 -3.66 -0.52
CA ALA A 56 3.64 -4.82 -0.63
C ALA A 56 4.21 -6.07 0.05
N CYS A 57 5.51 -6.36 -0.11
CA CYS A 57 6.17 -7.44 0.63
C CYS A 57 6.09 -7.23 2.14
N PHE A 58 6.24 -5.98 2.60
CA PHE A 58 6.16 -5.67 4.02
C PHE A 58 4.75 -5.88 4.59
N LEU A 59 3.71 -5.49 3.84
CA LEU A 59 2.32 -5.78 4.19
C LEU A 59 2.02 -7.28 4.27
N LEU A 60 2.55 -8.07 3.33
CA LEU A 60 2.43 -9.53 3.37
C LEU A 60 3.08 -10.10 4.64
N PHE A 61 4.26 -9.60 5.00
CA PHE A 61 4.94 -10.00 6.23
C PHE A 61 4.13 -9.65 7.49
N LEU A 62 3.58 -8.43 7.56
CA LEU A 62 2.72 -8.02 8.68
C LEU A 62 1.49 -8.92 8.80
N TRP A 63 0.87 -9.28 7.67
CA TRP A 63 -0.28 -10.18 7.64
C TRP A 63 0.06 -11.60 8.11
N LEU A 64 1.20 -12.16 7.67
CA LEU A 64 1.68 -13.46 8.16
C LEU A 64 1.95 -13.44 9.67
N LEU A 65 2.49 -12.32 10.18
CA LEU A 65 2.73 -12.14 11.60
C LEU A 65 1.41 -12.06 12.39
N GLU A 66 0.42 -11.33 11.89
CA GLU A 66 -0.93 -11.29 12.47
C GLU A 66 -1.58 -12.68 12.48
N LEU A 67 -1.46 -13.45 11.40
CA LEU A 67 -1.92 -14.85 11.30
C LEU A 67 -1.27 -15.72 12.39
N LEU A 68 0.04 -15.62 12.56
CA LEU A 68 0.78 -16.44 13.52
C LEU A 68 0.45 -16.08 14.97
N ILE A 69 0.30 -14.78 15.27
CA ILE A 69 -0.11 -14.31 16.60
C ILE A 69 -1.50 -14.83 16.92
N ALA A 70 -2.45 -14.71 16.01
CA ALA A 70 -3.81 -15.10 16.30
C ALA A 70 -4.02 -16.60 16.39
N TYR A 71 -3.25 -17.40 15.64
CA TYR A 71 -3.20 -18.85 15.84
C TYR A 71 -2.78 -19.22 17.27
N HIS A 72 -2.02 -18.36 17.94
CA HIS A 72 -1.52 -18.61 19.29
C HIS A 72 -2.47 -18.16 20.41
N TYR A 73 -3.46 -17.31 20.14
CA TYR A 73 -4.44 -16.85 21.14
C TYR A 73 -5.77 -17.63 20.97
N GLU A 74 -5.97 -18.63 21.84
CA GLU A 74 -7.16 -19.52 21.93
C GLU A 74 -8.40 -18.89 22.61
N ASP A 75 -8.63 -17.57 22.48
CA ASP A 75 -9.83 -16.96 23.05
C ASP A 75 -10.96 -16.93 22.00
N ASP A 76 -12.03 -17.72 22.19
CA ASP A 76 -13.07 -18.00 21.20
C ASP A 76 -13.71 -16.74 20.56
N ALA A 77 -13.88 -15.67 21.34
CA ALA A 77 -14.43 -14.40 20.86
C ALA A 77 -13.41 -13.60 20.02
N GLY A 78 -12.13 -13.62 20.39
CA GLY A 78 -11.05 -12.99 19.62
C GLY A 78 -10.75 -13.77 18.33
N HIS A 79 -10.90 -15.09 18.37
CA HIS A 79 -10.60 -16.00 17.26
C HIS A 79 -11.62 -15.86 16.11
N GLY A 80 -12.92 -15.75 16.40
CA GLY A 80 -13.98 -15.53 15.40
C GLY A 80 -13.85 -14.20 14.66
N PHE A 81 -13.53 -13.13 15.39
CA PHE A 81 -13.25 -11.81 14.80
C PHE A 81 -11.98 -11.81 13.93
N PHE A 82 -10.94 -12.46 14.43
CA PHE A 82 -9.70 -12.61 13.71
C PHE A 82 -9.88 -13.38 12.41
N LEU A 83 -10.57 -14.52 12.41
CA LEU A 83 -10.89 -15.31 11.22
C LEU A 83 -11.71 -14.51 10.19
N PHE A 84 -12.60 -13.62 10.65
CA PHE A 84 -13.41 -12.76 9.77
C PHE A 84 -12.58 -11.65 9.13
N ARG A 85 -11.66 -11.00 9.89
CA ARG A 85 -10.67 -10.06 9.32
C ARG A 85 -9.68 -10.75 8.40
N LEU A 86 -9.21 -11.94 8.77
CA LEU A 86 -8.24 -12.71 8.00
C LEU A 86 -8.79 -13.06 6.60
N ARG A 87 -10.06 -13.48 6.51
CA ARG A 87 -10.72 -13.77 5.23
C ARG A 87 -10.79 -12.55 4.32
N ALA A 88 -11.04 -11.38 4.88
CA ALA A 88 -11.11 -10.16 4.08
C ALA A 88 -9.75 -9.60 3.68
N LEU A 89 -8.75 -9.68 4.57
CA LEU A 89 -7.37 -9.30 4.28
C LEU A 89 -6.74 -10.22 3.21
N SER A 90 -7.15 -11.49 3.15
CA SER A 90 -6.55 -12.47 2.23
C SER A 90 -6.73 -12.12 0.75
N ILE A 91 -7.85 -11.50 0.35
CA ILE A 91 -8.13 -11.18 -1.07
C ILE A 91 -7.30 -9.98 -1.56
N PRO A 92 -7.30 -8.81 -0.88
CA PRO A 92 -6.41 -7.69 -1.20
C PRO A 92 -4.93 -8.10 -1.19
N ILE A 93 -4.52 -8.93 -0.23
CA ILE A 93 -3.13 -9.38 -0.10
C ILE A 93 -2.76 -10.39 -1.18
N LEU A 94 -3.66 -11.28 -1.60
CA LEU A 94 -3.40 -12.20 -2.71
C LEU A 94 -3.29 -11.45 -4.04
N LEU A 95 -4.13 -10.43 -4.26
CA LEU A 95 -3.97 -9.49 -5.38
C LEU A 95 -2.62 -8.75 -5.30
N LEU A 96 -2.21 -8.37 -4.09
CA LEU A 96 -0.91 -7.76 -3.81
C LEU A 96 0.27 -8.68 -4.16
N VAL A 97 0.20 -9.96 -3.79
CA VAL A 97 1.24 -10.97 -4.08
C VAL A 97 1.39 -11.18 -5.58
N ILE A 98 0.27 -11.32 -6.28
CA ILE A 98 0.26 -11.42 -7.74
C ILE A 98 0.94 -10.17 -8.33
N ASN A 99 0.59 -8.98 -7.84
CA ASN A 99 1.21 -7.74 -8.26
C ASN A 99 2.72 -7.70 -7.99
N ILE A 100 3.19 -8.09 -6.80
CA ILE A 100 4.62 -8.16 -6.48
C ILE A 100 5.36 -9.02 -7.51
N LEU A 101 4.86 -10.23 -7.76
CA LEU A 101 5.45 -11.17 -8.73
C LEU A 101 5.50 -10.57 -10.15
N LEU A 102 4.46 -9.81 -10.53
CA LEU A 102 4.40 -9.11 -11.82
C LEU A 102 5.38 -7.92 -11.89
N SER A 103 5.55 -7.13 -10.82
CA SER A 103 6.44 -5.95 -10.78
C SER A 103 7.92 -6.31 -10.76
N LEU A 104 8.30 -7.44 -10.15
CA LEU A 104 9.69 -7.85 -10.05
C LEU A 104 10.24 -8.39 -11.38
N SER A 105 9.36 -8.77 -12.32
CA SER A 105 9.77 -9.21 -13.65
C SER A 105 10.45 -8.09 -14.45
N PRO A 106 11.70 -8.29 -14.91
CA PRO A 106 12.45 -7.28 -15.64
C PRO A 106 11.77 -6.78 -16.91
N GLY A 107 10.98 -7.62 -17.60
CA GLY A 107 10.27 -7.21 -18.81
C GLY A 107 9.01 -6.38 -18.54
N ARG A 108 8.31 -6.64 -17.43
CA ARG A 108 7.03 -6.00 -17.11
C ARG A 108 7.19 -4.65 -16.42
N ARG A 109 8.23 -4.47 -15.60
CA ARG A 109 8.50 -3.23 -14.83
C ARG A 109 8.74 -1.97 -15.67
N TYR A 110 9.10 -2.11 -16.95
CA TYR A 110 9.30 -0.97 -17.86
C TYR A 110 8.05 -0.62 -18.67
N SER A 111 7.03 -1.49 -18.66
CA SER A 111 5.82 -1.27 -19.42
C SER A 111 4.87 -0.33 -18.67
N ILE A 112 4.44 0.71 -19.36
CA ILE A 112 3.49 1.68 -18.82
C ILE A 112 2.12 1.05 -18.60
N ILE A 113 1.70 0.13 -19.48
CA ILE A 113 0.44 -0.60 -19.37
C ILE A 113 0.42 -1.42 -18.09
N TRP A 114 1.48 -2.21 -17.86
CA TRP A 114 1.62 -2.98 -16.64
C TRP A 114 1.68 -2.09 -15.40
N THR A 115 2.38 -0.95 -15.47
CA THR A 115 2.41 0.00 -14.36
C THR A 115 1.02 0.54 -14.00
N ILE A 116 0.21 0.88 -15.01
CA ILE A 116 -1.18 1.33 -14.81
C ILE A 116 -2.04 0.20 -14.21
N THR A 117 -1.96 -1.01 -14.75
CA THR A 117 -2.66 -2.18 -14.20
C THR A 117 -2.33 -2.37 -12.72
N MET A 118 -1.05 -2.23 -12.36
CA MET A 118 -0.57 -2.36 -10.99
C MET A 118 -1.10 -1.26 -10.07
N VAL A 119 -1.13 -0.01 -10.55
CA VAL A 119 -1.75 1.11 -9.84
C VAL A 119 -3.21 0.80 -9.54
N ILE A 120 -3.97 0.36 -10.54
CA ILE A 120 -5.39 0.02 -10.40
C ILE A 120 -5.58 -1.08 -9.37
N LEU A 121 -4.84 -2.19 -9.49
CA LEU A 121 -5.02 -3.34 -8.60
C LEU A 121 -4.60 -3.03 -7.16
N CYS A 122 -3.50 -2.31 -6.93
CA CYS A 122 -3.09 -1.90 -5.58
C CYS A 122 -4.10 -0.95 -4.93
N ASN A 123 -4.68 -0.02 -5.70
CA ASN A 123 -5.69 0.90 -5.19
C ASN A 123 -7.03 0.21 -4.94
N LEU A 124 -7.44 -0.69 -5.83
CA LEU A 124 -8.64 -1.51 -5.62
C LEU A 124 -8.49 -2.35 -4.35
N SER A 125 -7.31 -2.94 -4.12
CA SER A 125 -6.99 -3.69 -2.91
C SER A 125 -7.11 -2.80 -1.66
N PHE A 126 -6.60 -1.57 -1.72
CA PHE A 126 -6.76 -0.57 -0.65
C PHE A 126 -8.23 -0.22 -0.39
N TYR A 127 -9.03 0.03 -1.42
CA TYR A 127 -10.44 0.38 -1.24
C TYR A 127 -11.27 -0.79 -0.69
N ILE A 128 -11.03 -2.02 -1.17
CA ILE A 128 -11.69 -3.22 -0.65
C ILE A 128 -11.39 -3.38 0.85
N GLU A 129 -10.13 -3.19 1.25
CA GLU A 129 -9.73 -3.26 2.66
C GLU A 129 -10.44 -2.21 3.51
N ASN A 130 -10.47 -0.94 3.07
CA ASN A 130 -11.13 0.13 3.81
C ASN A 130 -12.65 -0.04 3.89
N ILE A 131 -13.30 -0.52 2.83
CA ILE A 131 -14.73 -0.86 2.85
C ILE A 131 -14.99 -1.97 3.87
N TRP A 132 -14.10 -2.96 3.95
CA TRP A 132 -14.24 -4.03 4.92
C TRP A 132 -14.02 -3.57 6.37
N LEU A 133 -12.99 -2.75 6.62
CA LEU A 133 -12.76 -2.12 7.93
C LEU A 133 -13.96 -1.27 8.34
N PHE A 134 -14.57 -0.55 7.39
CA PHE A 134 -15.79 0.21 7.63
C PHE A 134 -16.96 -0.71 8.01
N ILE A 135 -17.26 -1.76 7.23
CA ILE A 135 -18.34 -2.71 7.53
C ILE A 135 -18.13 -3.36 8.91
N THR A 136 -16.90 -3.79 9.21
CA THR A 136 -16.58 -4.43 10.49
C THR A 136 -16.69 -3.49 11.70
N SER A 137 -16.59 -2.17 11.50
CA SER A 137 -16.81 -1.18 12.57
C SER A 137 -18.27 -1.03 13.01
N PHE A 138 -19.24 -1.52 12.22
CA PHE A 138 -20.67 -1.53 12.60
C PHE A 138 -21.09 -2.83 13.30
N LEU A 139 -20.21 -3.83 13.41
CA LEU A 139 -20.50 -5.06 14.14
C LEU A 139 -20.25 -4.80 15.65
N PRO A 140 -21.30 -4.87 16.50
CA PRO A 140 -21.32 -4.25 17.82
C PRO A 140 -20.35 -4.81 18.87
N ASP A 141 -19.68 -5.93 18.62
CA ASP A 141 -18.90 -6.63 19.64
C ASP A 141 -17.38 -6.71 19.38
N TYR A 142 -16.85 -6.06 18.33
CA TYR A 142 -15.49 -6.38 17.89
C TYR A 142 -14.52 -5.22 17.59
N LEU A 143 -14.96 -3.97 17.73
CA LEU A 143 -14.05 -2.83 17.71
C LEU A 143 -14.23 -2.02 18.99
N HIS A 144 -13.11 -1.72 19.65
CA HIS A 144 -13.09 -0.78 20.76
C HIS A 144 -13.89 0.46 20.37
N THR A 145 -14.95 0.71 21.14
CA THR A 145 -15.95 1.79 21.07
C THR A 145 -15.37 3.21 21.03
N ASN A 146 -14.05 3.37 20.97
CA ASN A 146 -13.31 4.63 21.03
C ASN A 146 -12.50 4.98 19.77
N TRP A 147 -12.57 4.19 18.70
CA TRP A 147 -12.11 4.69 17.40
C TRP A 147 -13.11 5.70 16.90
N SER A 148 -12.85 6.98 17.20
CA SER A 148 -13.77 8.08 17.00
C SER A 148 -14.33 8.07 15.58
N THR A 149 -15.57 7.61 15.45
CA THR A 149 -16.43 7.71 14.27
C THR A 149 -16.88 9.15 14.01
N LYS A 150 -16.08 10.15 14.43
CA LYS A 150 -16.29 11.51 13.99
C LYS A 150 -15.75 11.58 12.57
N PRO A 151 -16.59 11.85 11.55
CA PRO A 151 -16.10 12.03 10.19
C PRO A 151 -15.03 13.12 10.22
N LEU A 152 -13.81 12.76 9.81
CA LEU A 152 -12.73 13.72 9.72
C LEU A 152 -13.14 14.76 8.67
N PRO A 153 -12.85 16.05 8.88
CA PRO A 153 -13.11 17.06 7.87
C PRO A 153 -12.44 16.70 6.54
N CYS A 154 -13.08 17.00 5.41
CA CYS A 154 -12.56 16.65 4.07
C CYS A 154 -11.11 17.10 3.82
N TYR A 155 -10.70 18.23 4.40
CA TYR A 155 -9.32 18.74 4.29
C TYR A 155 -8.28 17.82 4.96
N GLN A 156 -8.65 17.10 6.01
CA GLN A 156 -7.74 16.17 6.69
C GLN A 156 -7.46 14.97 5.81
N TYR A 157 -8.45 14.43 5.11
CA TYR A 157 -8.22 13.39 4.10
C TYR A 157 -7.29 13.90 2.99
N GLY A 158 -7.50 15.13 2.50
CA GLY A 158 -6.63 15.75 1.50
C GLY A 158 -5.17 15.87 1.97
N LEU A 159 -4.94 16.36 3.19
CA LEU A 159 -3.61 16.43 3.79
C LEU A 159 -2.99 15.04 3.99
N TRP A 160 -3.80 14.06 4.38
CA TRP A 160 -3.37 12.67 4.55
C TRP A 160 -2.86 12.11 3.22
N TYR A 161 -3.65 12.21 2.14
CA TYR A 161 -3.22 11.79 0.80
C TYR A 161 -1.98 12.54 0.30
N ALA A 162 -1.90 13.85 0.54
CA ALA A 162 -0.73 14.64 0.17
C ALA A 162 0.53 14.17 0.90
N SER A 163 0.41 13.85 2.20
CA SER A 163 1.54 13.39 3.02
C SER A 163 2.08 12.04 2.55
N TYR A 164 1.21 11.07 2.21
CA TYR A 164 1.64 9.77 1.69
C TYR A 164 2.18 9.85 0.27
N THR A 165 1.60 10.73 -0.56
CA THR A 165 2.12 10.99 -1.90
C THR A 165 3.53 11.56 -1.82
N PHE A 166 3.75 12.54 -0.92
CA PHE A 166 5.07 13.12 -0.70
C PHE A 166 6.07 12.07 -0.17
N ALA A 167 5.69 11.28 0.83
CA ALA A 167 6.51 10.19 1.35
C ALA A 167 6.89 9.18 0.26
N PHE A 168 5.93 8.81 -0.59
CA PHE A 168 6.17 7.86 -1.69
C PHE A 168 7.12 8.42 -2.75
N ILE A 169 6.99 9.71 -3.10
CA ILE A 169 7.91 10.40 -4.01
C ILE A 169 9.33 10.39 -3.44
N VAL A 170 9.50 10.75 -2.17
CA VAL A 170 10.82 10.76 -1.50
C VAL A 170 11.46 9.38 -1.55
N LEU A 171 10.72 8.31 -1.21
CA LEU A 171 11.21 6.93 -1.29
C LEU A 171 11.62 6.53 -2.71
N THR A 172 10.81 6.90 -3.70
CA THR A 172 11.08 6.61 -5.13
C THR A 172 12.35 7.31 -5.61
N LEU A 173 12.57 8.57 -5.21
CA LEU A 173 13.75 9.35 -5.57
C LEU A 173 15.01 8.80 -4.88
N LEU A 174 14.93 8.44 -3.60
CA LEU A 174 16.03 7.80 -2.87
C LEU A 174 16.46 6.49 -3.54
N LEU A 175 15.51 5.61 -3.87
CA LEU A 175 15.79 4.37 -4.58
C LEU A 175 16.40 4.61 -5.96
N THR A 176 15.95 5.65 -6.67
CA THR A 176 16.53 6.04 -7.96
C THR A 176 17.98 6.50 -7.80
N GLY A 177 18.28 7.32 -6.79
CA GLY A 177 19.64 7.79 -6.48
C GLY A 177 20.58 6.64 -6.14
N ILE A 178 20.15 5.71 -5.29
CA ILE A 178 20.89 4.49 -4.93
C ILE A 178 21.20 3.68 -6.19
N ARG A 179 20.18 3.36 -7.01
CA ARG A 179 20.37 2.58 -8.25
C ARG A 179 21.31 3.25 -9.25
N HIS A 180 21.25 4.58 -9.36
CA HIS A 180 22.15 5.32 -10.23
C HIS A 180 23.60 5.26 -9.75
N LYS A 181 23.85 5.32 -8.44
CA LYS A 181 25.18 5.16 -7.84
C LYS A 181 25.77 3.77 -8.10
N TYR A 182 24.98 2.71 -7.93
CA TYR A 182 25.42 1.33 -8.13
C TYR A 182 25.57 0.90 -9.59
N ARG A 183 25.00 1.62 -10.56
CA ARG A 183 25.18 1.33 -12.00
C ARG A 183 26.48 1.88 -12.59
N LYS A 184 27.16 2.77 -11.87
CA LYS A 184 28.43 3.40 -12.29
C LYS A 184 29.68 2.68 -11.77
N HIS A 185 29.48 1.68 -10.90
CA HIS A 185 30.52 0.77 -10.41
C HIS A 185 30.31 -0.59 -11.07
#